data_AF-A0A7S3IEP3-F1
#
_entry.id   AF-A0A7S3IEP3-F1
#
_cell.length_a   1.000
_cell.length_b   1.000
_cell.length_c   1.000
_cell.angle_alpha   90.00
_cell.angle_beta   90.00
_cell.angle_gamma   90.00
#
_symmetry.space_group_name_H-M   'P 1'
#
loop_
_entity.id
_entity.type
_entity.pdbx_description
1 polymer ?
#
loop_
_entity_poly.entity_id
_entity_poly.type
_entity_poly.pdbx_seq_one_letter_code
_entity_poly.pdbx_strand_id
1 'polypeptide(L)'
;VLATGNLFMLIYIGMSRPMKSLLENKIEFMNEAFVVTASSHLLLFSNYVPDTQNKYLVGFSLCFVMIAHLLTNLLILFQGVINKIKLSLIKRYRLFKHKEQQKRQ
;
A
#
# COMPACT_ATOMS: atom_id res chain seq x y z
N VAL A 1 -2.77 -22.31 -9.18
CA VAL A 1 -2.34 -22.64 -7.80
C VAL A 1 -1.86 -21.40 -7.04
N LEU A 2 -0.90 -20.63 -7.55
CA LEU A 2 -0.43 -19.40 -6.87
C LEU A 2 -1.52 -18.31 -6.78
N ALA A 3 -2.20 -17.98 -7.89
CA ALA A 3 -3.26 -16.97 -7.87
C ALA A 3 -4.46 -17.36 -7.00
N THR A 4 -4.81 -18.65 -6.96
CA THR A 4 -5.88 -19.18 -6.11
C THR A 4 -5.49 -19.11 -4.62
N GLY A 5 -4.21 -19.35 -4.27
CA GLY A 5 -3.71 -19.19 -2.90
C GLY A 5 -3.77 -17.74 -2.42
N ASN A 6 -3.37 -16.79 -3.28
CA ASN A 6 -3.46 -15.37 -2.96
C ASN A 6 -4.93 -14.89 -2.82
N LEU A 7 -5.85 -15.49 -3.59
CA LEU A 7 -7.28 -15.21 -3.45
C LEU A 7 -7.83 -15.64 -2.07
N PHE A 8 -7.42 -16.81 -1.60
CA PHE A 8 -7.78 -17.28 -0.25
C PHE A 8 -7.20 -16.37 0.84
N MET A 9 -5.96 -15.89 0.69
CA MET A 9 -5.36 -14.92 1.60
C MET A 9 -6.10 -13.58 1.60
N LEU A 10 -6.52 -13.09 0.43
CA LEU A 10 -7.33 -11.86 0.32
C LEU A 10 -8.67 -11.99 1.05
N ILE A 11 -9.37 -13.12 0.87
CA ILE A 11 -10.63 -13.40 1.56
C ILE A 11 -10.39 -13.51 3.08
N TYR A 12 -9.32 -14.19 3.49
CA TYR A 12 -8.94 -14.33 4.88
C TYR A 12 -8.64 -12.98 5.55
N ILE A 13 -7.93 -12.08 4.87
CA ILE A 13 -7.65 -10.70 5.34
C ILE A 13 -8.92 -9.82 5.31
N GLY A 14 -9.86 -10.09 4.41
CA GLY A 14 -11.17 -9.42 4.42
C GLY A 14 -12.03 -9.80 5.62
N MET A 15 -11.98 -11.06 6.03
CA MET A 15 -12.76 -11.60 7.16
C MET A 15 -12.09 -11.37 8.51
N SER A 16 -10.76 -11.50 8.55
CA SER A 16 -9.95 -11.29 9.73
C SER A 16 -9.45 -9.85 9.70
N ARG A 17 -9.80 -9.00 10.67
CA ARG A 17 -9.20 -7.66 10.81
C ARG A 17 -8.08 -7.68 11.87
N PRO A 18 -6.91 -8.28 11.62
CA PRO A 18 -5.91 -8.53 12.65
C PRO A 18 -5.14 -7.27 13.07
N MET A 19 -5.12 -6.19 12.27
CA MET A 19 -4.28 -5.03 12.56
C MET A 19 -4.91 -4.06 13.56
N LYS A 20 -4.02 -3.37 14.28
CA LYS A 20 -4.35 -2.43 15.36
C LYS A 20 -5.11 -1.19 14.87
N SER A 21 -4.96 -0.82 13.61
CA SER A 21 -5.64 0.31 13.00
C SER A 21 -6.41 -0.06 11.72
N LEU A 22 -7.49 0.68 11.45
CA LEU A 22 -8.27 0.53 10.22
C LEU A 22 -7.46 0.88 8.97
N LEU A 23 -6.49 1.79 9.11
CA LEU A 23 -5.61 2.20 8.01
C LEU A 23 -4.63 1.08 7.64
N GLU A 24 -3.99 0.44 8.63
CA GLU A 24 -3.11 -0.71 8.40
C GLU A 24 -3.88 -1.89 7.76
N ASN A 25 -5.09 -2.18 8.23
CA ASN A 25 -5.92 -3.22 7.59
C ASN A 25 -6.26 -2.89 6.13
N LYS A 26 -6.57 -1.62 5.81
CA LYS A 26 -6.83 -1.20 4.43
C LYS A 26 -5.59 -1.32 3.55
N ILE A 27 -4.41 -0.98 4.06
CA ILE A 27 -3.14 -1.08 3.33
C ILE A 27 -2.83 -2.54 3.05
N GLU A 28 -2.97 -3.41 4.04
CA GLU A 28 -2.74 -4.85 3.90
C GLU A 28 -3.68 -5.45 2.85
N PHE A 29 -4.97 -5.13 2.94
CA PHE A 29 -5.97 -5.57 1.97
C PHE A 29 -5.65 -5.07 0.55
N MET A 30 -5.24 -3.80 0.40
CA MET A 30 -4.84 -3.25 -0.90
C MET A 30 -3.60 -3.96 -1.44
N ASN A 31 -2.58 -4.22 -0.62
CA ASN A 31 -1.39 -4.95 -1.02
C ASN A 31 -1.74 -6.35 -1.53
N GLU A 32 -2.56 -7.09 -0.79
CA GLU A 32 -2.98 -8.42 -1.20
C GLU A 32 -3.81 -8.37 -2.50
N ALA A 33 -4.68 -7.36 -2.67
CA ALA A 33 -5.43 -7.16 -3.91
C ALA A 33 -4.53 -6.92 -5.12
N PHE A 34 -3.45 -6.14 -4.96
CA PHE A 34 -2.45 -5.93 -6.02
C PHE A 34 -1.70 -7.23 -6.35
N VAL A 35 -1.32 -8.02 -5.35
CA VAL A 35 -0.63 -9.30 -5.52
C VAL A 35 -1.51 -10.31 -6.28
N VAL A 36 -2.81 -10.41 -5.93
CA VAL A 36 -3.78 -11.25 -6.65
C VAL A 36 -3.94 -10.78 -8.09
N THR A 37 -4.07 -9.47 -8.30
CA THR A 37 -4.24 -8.88 -9.64
C THR A 37 -3.01 -9.16 -10.52
N ALA A 38 -1.81 -8.91 -10.01
CA ALA A 38 -0.56 -9.17 -10.73
C ALA A 38 -0.39 -10.68 -11.02
N SER A 39 -0.69 -11.53 -10.05
CA SER A 39 -0.63 -13.00 -10.23
C SER A 39 -1.61 -13.48 -11.30
N SER A 40 -2.78 -12.84 -11.41
CA SER A 40 -3.79 -13.15 -12.44
C SER A 40 -3.30 -12.74 -13.84
N HIS A 41 -2.67 -11.58 -13.98
CA HIS A 41 -2.06 -11.14 -15.24
C HIS A 41 -0.89 -12.04 -15.66
N LEU A 42 -0.08 -12.52 -14.71
CA LEU A 42 0.99 -13.49 -15.00
C LEU A 42 0.46 -14.83 -15.50
N LEU A 43 -0.70 -15.29 -15.02
CA LEU A 43 -1.37 -16.47 -15.56
C LEU A 43 -1.82 -16.25 -17.00
N LEU A 44 -2.30 -15.05 -17.36
CA LEU A 44 -2.67 -14.73 -18.74
C LEU A 44 -1.45 -14.62 -19.68
N PHE A 45 -0.27 -14.35 -19.15
CA PHE A 45 1.00 -14.37 -19.90
C PHE A 45 1.54 -15.76 -20.20
N SER A 46 1.11 -16.75 -19.43
CA SER A 46 1.64 -18.11 -19.53
C SER A 46 1.36 -18.74 -20.90
N ASN A 47 2.07 -19.82 -21.21
CA ASN A 47 1.95 -20.56 -22.49
C ASN A 47 0.53 -21.08 -22.78
N TYR A 48 -0.41 -20.94 -21.85
CA TYR A 48 -1.82 -21.31 -22.00
C TYR A 48 -2.59 -20.37 -22.94
N VAL A 49 -2.12 -19.15 -23.19
CA VAL A 49 -2.73 -18.23 -24.17
C VAL A 49 -1.85 -18.21 -25.43
N PRO A 50 -2.31 -18.71 -26.59
CA PRO A 50 -1.50 -18.73 -27.81
C PRO A 50 -1.49 -17.39 -28.55
N ASP A 51 -2.43 -16.49 -28.26
CA ASP A 51 -2.60 -15.22 -28.96
C ASP A 51 -1.59 -14.16 -28.46
N THR A 52 -0.70 -13.74 -29.36
CA THR A 52 0.34 -12.73 -29.10
C THR A 52 -0.23 -11.33 -28.91
N GLN A 53 -1.32 -10.95 -29.58
CA GLN A 53 -1.91 -9.61 -29.42
C GLN A 53 -2.47 -9.40 -28.01
N ASN A 54 -3.18 -10.41 -27.49
CA ASN A 54 -3.71 -10.39 -26.14
C ASN A 54 -2.60 -10.32 -25.07
N LYS A 55 -1.45 -10.97 -25.31
CA LYS A 55 -0.29 -10.87 -24.40
C LYS A 55 0.26 -9.44 -24.31
N TYR A 56 0.32 -8.71 -25.42
CA TYR A 56 0.76 -7.31 -25.39
C TYR A 56 -0.17 -6.42 -24.56
N LEU A 57 -1.49 -6.55 -24.76
CA LEU A 57 -2.48 -5.76 -24.02
C LEU A 57 -2.45 -6.05 -22.52
N VAL A 58 -2.37 -7.33 -22.15
CA VAL A 58 -2.22 -7.79 -20.76
C VAL A 58 -0.90 -7.30 -20.15
N GLY A 59 0.17 -7.21 -20.97
CA GLY A 59 1.47 -6.67 -20.55
C GLY A 59 1.40 -5.20 -20.15
N PHE A 60 0.76 -4.39 -20.99
CA PHE A 60 0.53 -2.98 -20.66
C PHE A 60 -0.36 -2.82 -19.41
N SER A 61 -1.39 -3.64 -19.27
CA SER A 61 -2.26 -3.63 -18.08
C SER A 61 -1.48 -3.99 -16.81
N LEU A 62 -0.63 -5.02 -16.86
CA LEU A 62 0.24 -5.41 -15.74
C LEU A 62 1.21 -4.29 -15.35
N CYS A 63 1.85 -3.64 -16.33
CA CYS A 63 2.73 -2.50 -16.07
C CYS A 63 1.97 -1.35 -15.37
N PHE A 64 0.76 -1.05 -15.82
CA PHE A 64 -0.08 -0.04 -15.17
C PHE A 64 -0.42 -0.41 -13.72
N VAL A 65 -0.82 -1.66 -13.46
CA VAL A 65 -1.12 -2.15 -12.11
C VAL A 65 0.11 -2.05 -11.19
N MET A 66 1.30 -2.41 -11.69
CA MET A 66 2.55 -2.31 -10.93
C MET A 66 2.91 -0.87 -10.58
N ILE A 67 2.76 0.06 -11.53
CA ILE A 67 3.00 1.49 -11.29
C ILE A 67 2.00 2.03 -10.25
N ALA A 68 0.72 1.68 -10.37
CA ALA A 68 -0.32 2.11 -9.43
C ALA A 68 -0.04 1.58 -8.00
N HIS A 69 0.43 0.33 -7.89
CA HIS A 69 0.81 -0.26 -6.60
C HIS A 69 1.97 0.51 -5.95
N LEU A 70 3.02 0.79 -6.74
CA LEU A 70 4.19 1.52 -6.27
C LEU A 70 3.85 2.95 -5.84
N LEU A 71 3.04 3.66 -6.62
CA LEU A 71 2.56 5.00 -6.28
C LEU A 71 1.74 5.01 -5.00
N THR A 72 0.84 4.03 -4.81
CA THR A 72 0.02 3.93 -3.60
C THR A 72 0.89 3.75 -2.35
N ASN A 73 1.87 2.85 -2.41
CA ASN A 73 2.83 2.64 -1.31
C ASN A 73 3.63 3.91 -0.99
N LEU A 74 4.06 4.63 -2.03
CA LEU A 74 4.80 5.87 -1.89
C LEU A 74 3.96 6.95 -1.19
N LEU A 75 2.70 7.13 -1.59
CA LEU A 75 1.78 8.10 -0.99
C LEU A 75 1.52 7.83 0.50
N ILE A 76 1.33 6.55 0.87
CA ILE A 76 1.15 6.13 2.27
C ILE A 76 2.39 6.48 3.10
N LEU A 77 3.59 6.17 2.59
CA LEU A 77 4.85 6.51 3.24
C LEU A 77 4.99 8.03 3.44
N PHE A 78 4.73 8.81 2.40
CA PHE A 78 4.78 10.27 2.47
C PHE A 78 3.82 10.82 3.53
N GLN A 79 2.59 10.32 3.58
CA GLN A 79 1.61 10.74 4.60
C GLN A 79 2.12 10.43 6.02
N GLY A 80 2.74 9.26 6.22
CA GLY A 80 3.36 8.90 7.49
C GLY A 80 4.50 9.83 7.89
N VAL A 81 5.37 10.20 6.94
CA VAL A 81 6.48 11.13 7.16
C VAL A 81 6.00 12.54 7.50
N ILE A 82 5.04 13.07 6.74
CA ILE A 82 4.47 14.41 6.99
C ILE A 82 3.87 14.49 8.39
N ASN A 83 3.12 13.47 8.81
CA ASN A 83 2.53 13.41 10.14
C ASN A 83 3.61 13.41 11.23
N LYS A 84 4.69 12.63 11.07
CA LYS A 84 5.82 12.60 12.02
C LYS A 84 6.55 13.95 12.08
N ILE A 85 6.79 14.58 10.94
CA ILE A 85 7.43 15.90 10.86
C ILE A 85 6.56 16.94 11.57
N LYS A 86 5.27 16.99 11.27
CA LYS A 86 4.31 17.91 11.91
C LYS A 86 4.31 17.74 13.43
N LEU A 87 4.24 16.51 13.92
CA LEU A 87 4.28 16.23 15.37
C LEU A 87 5.62 16.64 16.00
N SER A 88 6.73 16.39 15.34
CA SER A 88 8.06 16.80 15.79
C SER A 88 8.18 18.33 15.90
N LEU A 89 7.69 19.07 14.90
CA LEU A 89 7.67 20.53 14.89
C LEU A 89 6.80 21.09 16.02
N ILE A 90 5.59 20.55 16.22
CA ILE A 90 4.70 20.97 17.31
C ILE A 90 5.36 20.72 18.67
N LYS A 91 5.99 19.56 18.87
CA LYS A 91 6.70 19.23 20.13
C LYS A 91 7.83 20.22 20.40
N ARG A 92 8.64 20.54 19.39
CA ARG A 92 9.72 21.54 19.49
C ARG A 92 9.17 22.92 19.83
N TYR A 93 8.09 23.35 19.18
CA TYR A 93 7.45 24.64 19.44
C TYR A 93 6.89 24.73 20.88
N ARG A 94 6.20 23.68 21.36
CA ARG A 94 5.67 23.64 22.74
C ARG A 94 6.78 23.68 23.79
N LEU A 95 7.88 22.96 23.56
CA LEU A 95 9.05 22.99 24.44
C LEU A 95 9.70 24.38 24.48
N PHE A 96 9.81 25.05 23.34
CA PHE A 96 10.33 26.41 23.27
C PHE A 96 9.45 27.40 24.06
N LYS A 97 8.12 27.32 23.86
CA LYS A 97 7.15 28.16 24.59
C LYS A 97 7.20 27.95 26.11
N HIS A 98 7.31 26.70 26.57
CA HIS A 98 7.44 26.40 28.01
C HIS A 98 8.73 26.97 28.61
N LYS A 99 9.85 26.90 27.88
CA LYS A 99 11.13 27.47 28.32
C LYS A 99 11.08 29.00 28.41
N GLU A 100 10.38 29.67 27.49
CA GLU A 100 10.20 31.13 27.59
C GLU A 100 9.33 31.54 28.78
N GLN A 101 8.27 30.78 29.10
CA GLN A 101 7.42 31.07 30.27
C GLN A 101 8.17 30.90 31.60
N GLN A 102 9.03 29.90 31.72
CA GLN A 102 9.87 29.71 32.92
C GLN A 102 10.94 30.80 33.09
N LYS A 103 11.43 31.42 32.00
CA LYS A 103 12.39 32.54 32.09
C LYS A 103 11.74 33.87 32.50
N ARG A 104 10.42 33.99 32.41
CA ARG A 104 9.66 35.22 32.74
C ARG A 104 9.11 35.23 34.16
N GLN A 105 9.18 34.11 34.87
CA GLN A 105 8.89 33.98 36.30
C GLN A 105 10.19 34.14 37.09
#